data_AF-A0A7Y3IDG0-F1
#
_entry.id   AF-A0A7Y3IDG0-F1
#
_cell.length_a   1.000
_cell.length_b   1.000
_cell.length_c   1.000
_cell.angle_alpha   90.00
_cell.angle_beta   90.00
_cell.angle_gamma   90.00
#
_symmetry.space_group_name_H-M   'P 1'
#
loop_
_entity.id
_entity.type
_entity.pdbx_description
1 polymer ?
#
loop_
_entity_poly.entity_id
_entity_poly.type
_entity_poly.pdbx_seq_one_letter_code
_entity_poly.pdbx_strand_id
1 'polypeptide(L)'
;MAAGEAGPGSEAGSGSSPGTGGKPSGAARLWAWAERLFFVGVLIFAGSRLGPQFGAALGVGRDLGTVPSFAVESLDGGVITSDELVGKVVLVNFWATWCGPCRFEMPGF
;
A
#
# COMPACT_ATOMS: atom_id res chain seq x y z
N MET A 1 54.45 73.26 6.81
CA MET A 1 55.24 73.46 5.57
C MET A 1 55.55 72.07 5.05
N ALA A 2 55.08 71.56 3.92
CA ALA A 2 54.40 72.14 2.77
C ALA A 2 53.30 71.17 2.27
N ALA A 3 52.43 71.69 1.42
CA ALA A 3 51.27 71.04 0.82
C ALA A 3 51.56 70.64 -0.64
N GLY A 4 50.69 69.76 -1.18
CA GLY A 4 50.35 69.64 -2.61
C GLY A 4 51.18 68.65 -3.44
N GLU A 5 50.69 68.00 -4.50
CA GLU A 5 49.37 67.86 -5.15
C GLU A 5 49.44 66.71 -6.20
N ALA A 6 48.26 66.22 -6.60
CA ALA A 6 47.88 65.61 -7.90
C ALA A 6 48.25 64.14 -8.26
N GLY A 7 47.20 63.37 -8.63
CA GLY A 7 47.24 62.07 -9.35
C GLY A 7 47.55 62.23 -10.86
N PRO A 8 47.15 61.32 -11.81
CA PRO A 8 46.13 60.25 -11.76
C PRO A 8 46.56 58.88 -12.39
N GLY A 9 45.63 57.90 -12.43
CA GLY A 9 45.67 56.69 -13.27
C GLY A 9 45.97 55.39 -12.51
N SER A 10 45.28 54.26 -12.67
CA SER A 10 44.28 53.83 -13.65
C SER A 10 43.64 52.51 -13.15
N GLU A 11 42.30 52.39 -13.21
CA GLU A 11 41.52 51.21 -13.64
C GLU A 11 41.73 49.86 -12.89
N ALA A 12 40.73 49.09 -12.45
CA ALA A 12 39.35 48.88 -12.85
C ALA A 12 38.56 48.40 -11.60
N GLY A 13 37.28 48.76 -11.44
CA GLY A 13 36.17 47.94 -11.96
C GLY A 13 36.08 46.62 -11.19
N SER A 14 35.11 46.35 -10.34
CA SER A 14 33.68 46.53 -10.56
C SER A 14 32.97 46.23 -9.24
N GLY A 15 32.02 47.09 -8.88
CA GLY A 15 30.98 46.68 -7.96
C GLY A 15 30.12 45.60 -8.60
N SER A 16 29.49 44.77 -7.78
CA SER A 16 28.18 44.20 -8.09
C SER A 16 27.55 43.72 -6.78
N SER A 17 26.49 44.45 -6.42
CA SER A 17 25.52 44.18 -5.38
C SER A 17 24.66 42.93 -5.73
N PRO A 18 23.65 42.56 -4.90
CA PRO A 18 23.14 41.20 -4.75
C PRO A 18 22.07 40.84 -5.79
N GLY A 19 21.88 39.54 -6.00
CA GLY A 19 20.67 39.01 -6.61
C GLY A 19 20.91 37.73 -7.40
N THR A 20 20.19 36.68 -7.05
CA THR A 20 19.36 35.93 -8.01
C THR A 20 18.50 34.94 -7.25
N GLY A 21 17.18 35.17 -7.29
CA GLY A 21 16.21 34.11 -7.06
C GLY A 21 16.42 33.03 -8.11
N GLY A 22 16.98 31.90 -7.69
CA GLY A 22 17.15 30.72 -8.52
C GLY A 22 15.81 30.03 -8.73
N LYS A 23 15.25 30.18 -9.93
CA LYS A 23 14.15 29.37 -10.47
C LYS A 23 14.46 27.88 -10.22
N PRO A 24 13.61 27.10 -9.53
CA PRO A 24 13.93 25.71 -9.23
C PRO A 24 14.12 24.96 -10.55
N SER A 25 15.29 24.34 -10.70
CA SER A 25 15.67 23.58 -11.89
C SER A 25 14.59 22.55 -12.21
N GLY A 26 14.32 22.30 -13.49
CA GLY A 26 13.35 21.28 -13.92
C GLY A 26 13.60 19.91 -13.27
N ALA A 27 14.86 19.63 -12.91
CA ALA A 27 15.29 18.47 -12.13
C ALA A 27 14.66 18.40 -10.74
N ALA A 28 14.55 19.51 -10.00
CA ALA A 28 13.91 19.53 -8.68
C ALA A 28 12.40 19.25 -8.76
N ARG A 29 11.75 19.70 -9.85
CA ARG A 29 10.33 19.45 -10.11
C ARG A 29 10.08 17.99 -10.52
N LEU A 30 10.97 17.41 -11.32
CA LEU A 30 10.93 16.00 -11.73
C LEU A 30 11.23 15.06 -10.55
N TRP A 31 12.17 15.44 -9.67
CA TRP A 31 12.49 14.70 -8.45
C TRP A 31 11.32 14.71 -7.46
N ALA A 32 10.68 15.87 -7.25
CA ALA A 32 9.49 15.97 -6.41
C ALA A 32 8.28 15.19 -6.96
N TRP A 33 8.15 15.06 -8.29
CA TRP A 33 7.14 14.19 -8.92
C TRP A 33 7.50 12.71 -8.80
N ALA A 34 8.77 12.34 -8.94
CA ALA A 34 9.24 10.97 -8.74
C ALA A 34 9.02 10.49 -7.30
N GLU A 35 9.32 11.33 -6.30
CA GLU A 35 9.03 11.04 -4.90
C GLU A 35 7.52 10.93 -4.65
N ARG A 36 6.71 11.84 -5.19
CA ARG A 36 5.25 11.76 -5.07
C ARG A 36 4.67 10.51 -5.72
N LEU A 37 5.16 10.12 -6.90
CA LEU A 37 4.74 8.90 -7.59
C LEU A 37 5.20 7.65 -6.83
N PHE A 38 6.37 7.69 -6.22
CA PHE A 38 6.86 6.63 -5.34
C PHE A 38 5.97 6.49 -4.11
N PHE A 39 5.68 7.57 -3.38
CA PHE A 39 4.81 7.50 -2.20
C PHE A 39 3.36 7.12 -2.54
N VAL A 40 2.81 7.63 -3.65
CA VAL A 40 1.47 7.23 -4.13
C VAL A 40 1.46 5.75 -4.52
N GLY A 41 2.50 5.29 -5.24
CA GLY A 41 2.66 3.87 -5.58
C GLY A 41 2.77 2.98 -4.33
N VAL A 42 3.55 3.40 -3.34
CA VAL A 42 3.69 2.70 -2.05
C VAL A 42 2.37 2.69 -1.28
N LEU A 43 1.62 3.79 -1.23
CA LEU A 43 0.31 3.85 -0.57
C LEU A 43 -0.74 2.98 -1.27
N ILE A 44 -0.77 2.95 -2.60
CA ILE A 44 -1.66 2.08 -3.38
C ILE A 44 -1.25 0.62 -3.21
N PHE A 45 0.04 0.31 -3.24
CA PHE A 45 0.55 -1.04 -3.05
C PHE A 45 0.27 -1.55 -1.63
N ALA A 46 0.52 -0.73 -0.61
CA ALA A 46 0.19 -1.03 0.77
C ALA A 46 -1.33 -1.16 0.95
N GLY A 47 -2.14 -0.25 0.41
CA GLY A 47 -3.60 -0.34 0.49
C GLY A 47 -4.17 -1.58 -0.20
N SER A 48 -3.66 -1.96 -1.37
CA SER A 48 -4.13 -3.13 -2.12
C SER A 48 -3.67 -4.46 -1.52
N ARG A 49 -2.46 -4.53 -0.95
CA ARG A 49 -1.93 -5.76 -0.34
C ARG A 49 -2.30 -5.92 1.13
N LEU A 50 -2.46 -4.83 1.86
CA LEU A 50 -2.72 -4.81 3.30
C LEU A 50 -4.19 -4.51 3.63
N GLY A 51 -4.95 -3.91 2.71
CA GLY A 51 -6.36 -3.58 2.88
C GLY A 51 -7.29 -4.78 3.12
N PRO A 52 -7.17 -5.92 2.40
CA PRO A 52 -8.02 -7.08 2.65
C PRO A 52 -7.83 -7.65 4.06
N GLN A 53 -6.60 -7.61 4.57
CA GLN A 53 -6.26 -8.09 5.91
C GLN A 53 -6.70 -7.09 7.00
N PHE A 54 -6.58 -5.79 6.76
CA PHE A 54 -7.08 -4.76 7.66
C PHE A 54 -8.61 -4.75 7.74
N GLY A 55 -9.33 -5.00 6.64
CA GLY A 55 -10.79 -5.08 6.64
C GLY A 55 -11.32 -6.19 7.54
N ALA A 56 -10.67 -7.36 7.53
CA ALA A 56 -10.96 -8.46 8.44
C ALA A 56 -10.67 -8.08 9.91
N ALA A 57 -9.54 -7.40 10.17
CA ALA A 57 -9.17 -6.96 11.51
C ALA A 57 -10.11 -5.88 12.09
N LEU A 58 -10.67 -5.02 11.24
CA LEU A 58 -11.64 -3.98 11.62
C LEU A 58 -13.06 -4.53 11.81
N GLY A 59 -13.26 -5.84 11.68
CA GLY A 59 -14.58 -6.46 11.83
C GLY A 59 -15.57 -6.02 10.75
N VAL A 60 -15.08 -5.52 9.61
CA VAL A 60 -15.91 -5.24 8.42
C VAL A 60 -16.19 -6.58 7.74
N GLY A 61 -17.05 -7.38 8.36
CA GLY A 61 -17.50 -8.69 7.92
C GLY A 61 -19.01 -8.76 7.89
N ARG A 62 -19.54 -9.70 7.10
CA ARG A 62 -20.99 -9.99 7.04
C ARG A 62 -21.44 -10.52 8.40
N ASP A 63 -22.66 -10.18 8.80
CA ASP A 63 -23.29 -10.71 10.01
C ASP A 63 -23.24 -12.26 9.99
N LEU A 64 -22.42 -12.85 10.88
CA LEU A 64 -22.19 -14.29 10.96
C LEU A 64 -23.17 -14.99 11.91
N GLY A 65 -24.13 -14.26 12.48
CA GLY A 65 -25.04 -14.76 13.49
C GLY A 65 -25.91 -15.95 13.04
N THR A 66 -26.09 -16.10 11.72
CA THR A 66 -26.90 -17.18 11.14
C THR A 66 -26.16 -17.84 9.98
N VAL A 67 -26.01 -19.16 10.05
CA VAL A 67 -25.53 -19.98 8.93
C VAL A 67 -26.52 -19.84 7.76
N PRO A 68 -26.05 -19.53 6.54
CA PRO A 68 -26.95 -19.45 5.38
C PRO A 68 -27.56 -20.81 5.07
N SER A 69 -28.79 -20.82 4.57
CA SER A 69 -29.43 -22.05 4.10
C SER A 69 -28.67 -22.60 2.88
N PHE A 70 -28.29 -23.87 2.91
CA PHE A 70 -27.63 -24.54 1.78
C PHE A 70 -28.15 -25.96 1.59
N ALA A 71 -28.04 -26.44 0.36
CA ALA A 71 -28.21 -27.82 -0.03
C ALA A 71 -27.05 -28.20 -0.95
N VAL A 72 -26.27 -29.21 -0.57
CA VAL A 72 -25.09 -29.65 -1.31
C VAL A 72 -25.17 -31.14 -1.61
N GLU A 73 -24.72 -31.53 -2.79
CA GLU A 73 -24.57 -32.94 -3.14
C GLU A 73 -23.32 -33.50 -2.46
N SER A 74 -23.49 -34.60 -1.75
CA SER A 74 -22.39 -35.37 -1.17
C SER A 74 -21.70 -36.19 -2.26
N LEU A 75 -20.44 -36.53 -2.03
CA LEU A 75 -19.68 -37.43 -2.90
C LEU A 75 -20.31 -38.83 -3.00
N ASP A 76 -21.14 -39.21 -2.02
CA ASP A 76 -21.87 -40.48 -2.01
C ASP A 76 -23.21 -40.43 -2.77
N GLY A 77 -23.53 -39.30 -3.42
CA GLY A 77 -24.76 -39.11 -4.20
C GLY A 77 -26.01 -38.71 -3.38
N GLY A 78 -25.85 -38.46 -2.09
CA GLY A 78 -26.91 -37.88 -1.24
C GLY A 78 -26.95 -36.36 -1.30
N VAL A 79 -28.01 -35.73 -0.76
CA VAL A 79 -28.07 -34.28 -0.57
C VAL A 79 -28.01 -33.99 0.93
N ILE A 80 -27.12 -33.08 1.33
CA ILE A 80 -27.00 -32.58 2.71
C ILE A 80 -27.56 -31.17 2.74
N THR A 81 -28.51 -30.92 3.65
CA THR A 81 -29.09 -29.59 3.86
C THR A 81 -28.64 -28.98 5.18
N SER A 82 -28.61 -27.65 5.26
CA SER A 82 -28.29 -26.92 6.49
C SER A 82 -29.27 -27.20 7.63
N ASP A 83 -30.55 -27.46 7.30
CA ASP A 83 -31.61 -27.70 8.28
C ASP A 83 -31.41 -29.01 9.05
N GLU A 84 -30.83 -30.03 8.41
CA GLU A 84 -30.48 -31.31 9.04
C GLU A 84 -29.35 -31.20 10.08
N LEU A 85 -28.60 -30.11 10.04
CA LEU A 85 -27.45 -29.84 10.92
C LEU A 85 -27.83 -28.96 12.11
N VAL A 86 -29.04 -28.38 12.13
CA VAL A 86 -29.51 -27.52 13.22
C VAL A 86 -29.57 -28.30 14.53
N GLY A 87 -29.06 -27.70 15.60
CA GLY A 87 -29.00 -28.30 16.94
C GLY A 87 -27.86 -29.31 17.14
N LYS A 88 -27.02 -29.55 16.11
CA LYS A 88 -25.83 -30.39 16.20
C LYS A 88 -24.58 -29.51 16.25
N VAL A 89 -23.57 -29.94 17.02
CA VAL A 89 -22.23 -29.36 16.92
C VAL A 89 -21.56 -29.95 15.70
N VAL A 90 -21.35 -29.13 14.66
CA VAL A 90 -20.80 -29.54 13.37
C VAL A 90 -19.55 -28.74 13.05
N LEU A 91 -18.49 -29.42 12.64
CA LEU A 91 -17.29 -28.81 12.09
C LEU A 91 -17.34 -28.88 10.57
N VAL A 92 -17.28 -27.72 9.90
CA VAL A 92 -17.20 -27.63 8.45
C VAL A 92 -15.75 -27.35 8.05
N ASN A 93 -15.15 -28.25 7.28
CA ASN A 93 -13.80 -28.11 6.75
C ASN A 93 -13.85 -27.90 5.23
N PHE A 94 -13.39 -26.73 4.77
CA PHE A 94 -13.30 -26.39 3.34
C PHE A 94 -11.91 -26.75 2.81
N TRP A 95 -11.84 -27.68 1.85
CA TRP A 95 -10.57 -28.14 1.27
C TRP A 95 -10.69 -28.34 -0.24
N ALA A 96 -9.53 -28.48 -0.90
CA ALA A 96 -9.46 -28.83 -2.32
C ALA A 96 -8.22 -29.69 -2.59
N THR A 97 -8.26 -30.51 -3.64
CA THR A 97 -7.19 -31.45 -4.00
C THR A 97 -5.85 -30.77 -4.35
N TRP A 98 -5.91 -29.52 -4.79
CA TRP A 98 -4.76 -28.69 -5.14
C TRP A 98 -4.35 -27.74 -4.01
N CYS A 99 -5.06 -27.73 -2.89
CA CYS A 99 -4.74 -26.88 -1.75
C CYS A 99 -3.50 -27.43 -1.02
N GLY A 100 -2.36 -26.74 -1.17
CA GLY A 100 -1.12 -27.12 -0.50
C GLY A 100 -1.27 -27.28 1.02
N PRO A 101 -1.73 -26.25 1.76
CA PRO A 101 -1.95 -26.34 3.20
C PRO A 101 -2.89 -27.47 3.63
N CYS A 102 -4.02 -27.63 2.94
CA CYS A 102 -5.03 -28.63 3.28
C CYS A 102 -4.47 -30.06 3.19
N ARG A 103 -3.58 -30.32 2.23
CA ARG A 103 -2.91 -31.63 2.09
C ARG A 103 -2.00 -31.97 3.27
N PHE A 104 -1.41 -30.98 3.93
CA PHE A 104 -0.59 -31.20 5.13
C PHE A 104 -1.43 -31.45 6.39
N GLU A 105 -2.68 -30.99 6.41
CA GLU A 105 -3.60 -31.13 7.55
C GLU A 105 -4.36 -32.47 7.55
N MET A 106 -4.48 -33.14 6.41
CA MET A 106 -5.22 -34.41 6.29
C MET A 106 -4.38 -35.60 6.80
N PRO A 107 -4.93 -36.44 7.69
CA PRO A 107 -4.25 -37.64 8.17
C PRO A 107 -4.29 -38.74 7.08
N GLY A 108 -3.16 -39.05 6.45
CA GLY A 108 -3.06 -40.19 5.53
C GLY A 108 -2.25 -40.02 4.24
N PHE A 109 -1.23 -39.16 4.20
CA PHE A 109 -0.12 -39.30 3.24
C PHE A 109 1.09 -39.94 3.92
#